data_AF-A0A6A7LCL1-F1
#
_entry.id   AF-A0A6A7LCL1-F1
#
_cell.length_a   1.000
_cell.length_b   1.000
_cell.length_c   1.000
_cell.angle_alpha   90.00
_cell.angle_beta   90.00
_cell.angle_gamma   90.00
#
_symmetry.space_group_name_H-M   'P 1'
#
loop_
_entity.id
_entity.type
_entity.pdbx_description
1 polymer ?
#
loop_
_entity_poly.entity_id
_entity_poly.type
_entity_poly.pdbx_seq_one_letter_code
_entity_poly.pdbx_strand_id
1 'polypeptide(L)'
;MWVSKNLASKAHDVTLISAKGSSVGEGRGRLPSNLNIVETIEPAWEGMAAEEAHYLMYKEVLEKEYGSGNGIVWDNTWHCFSYLSAKKFPKMKLIHTNHGVVERQKVPVKQLRFP
;
A
#
# COMPACT_ATOMS: atom_id res chain seq x y z
N MET A 1 8.51 9.70 -1.01
CA MET A 1 8.25 11.03 -1.61
C MET A 1 9.41 11.66 -2.36
N TRP A 2 10.69 11.46 -1.97
CA TRP A 2 11.86 11.98 -2.70
C TRP A 2 11.87 11.58 -4.19
N VAL A 3 11.52 10.32 -4.49
CA VAL A 3 11.45 9.79 -5.86
C VAL A 3 10.47 10.60 -6.72
N SER A 4 9.24 10.83 -6.23
CA SER A 4 8.21 11.58 -6.95
C SER A 4 8.65 13.02 -7.25
N LYS A 5 9.32 13.70 -6.30
CA LYS A 5 9.86 15.06 -6.51
C LYS A 5 10.95 15.09 -7.59
N ASN A 6 11.85 14.11 -7.59
CA ASN A 6 12.94 14.03 -8.57
C ASN A 6 12.46 13.64 -9.97
N LEU A 7 11.43 12.80 -10.08
CA LEU A 7 10.82 12.51 -11.36
C LEU A 7 10.12 13.76 -11.90
N ALA A 8 9.34 14.46 -11.06
CA ALA A 8 8.71 15.70 -11.45
C ALA A 8 9.72 16.79 -11.87
N SER A 9 10.86 16.93 -11.16
CA SER A 9 11.91 17.89 -11.53
C SER A 9 12.62 17.56 -12.85
N LYS A 10 12.48 16.34 -13.35
CA LYS A 10 12.97 15.87 -14.65
C LYS A 10 11.88 15.90 -15.73
N ALA A 11 10.83 16.72 -15.55
CA ALA A 11 9.72 16.92 -16.48
C ALA A 11 8.86 15.67 -16.73
N HIS A 12 8.89 14.67 -15.84
CA HIS A 12 7.88 13.61 -15.87
C HIS A 12 6.55 14.13 -15.31
N ASP A 13 5.44 13.68 -15.89
CA ASP A 13 4.11 13.83 -15.27
C ASP A 13 3.98 12.83 -14.13
N VAL A 14 3.83 13.33 -12.91
CA VAL A 14 3.82 12.50 -11.70
C VAL A 14 2.55 12.76 -10.91
N THR A 15 1.77 11.71 -10.67
CA THR A 15 0.68 11.70 -9.69
C THR A 15 1.11 10.87 -8.49
N LEU A 16 1.19 11.51 -7.33
CA LEU A 16 1.43 10.87 -6.05
C LEU A 16 0.09 10.64 -5.34
N ILE A 17 -0.26 9.38 -5.13
CA ILE A 17 -1.40 8.99 -4.29
C ILE A 17 -0.87 8.74 -2.88
N SER A 18 -1.37 9.49 -1.89
CA SER A 18 -0.91 9.40 -0.49
C SER A 18 -2.07 9.36 0.49
N ALA A 19 -1.86 8.78 1.68
CA ALA A 19 -2.81 8.93 2.78
C ALA A 19 -2.85 10.41 3.23
N LYS A 20 -4.00 10.85 3.74
CA LYS A 20 -4.18 12.23 4.21
C LYS A 20 -3.21 12.57 5.35
N GLY A 21 -2.63 13.76 5.32
CA GLY A 21 -1.66 14.17 6.35
C GLY A 21 -0.29 13.49 6.21
N SER A 22 -0.04 12.74 5.14
CA SER A 22 1.31 12.31 4.78
C SER A 22 2.20 13.54 4.63
N SER A 23 3.32 13.60 5.34
CA SER A 23 4.18 14.79 5.38
C SER A 23 4.92 15.02 4.06
N VAL A 24 4.30 15.74 3.13
CA VAL A 24 4.91 16.10 1.83
C VAL A 24 5.98 17.21 1.96
N GLY A 25 6.12 17.82 3.14
CA GLY A 25 6.71 19.15 3.27
C GLY A 25 7.55 19.46 4.50
N GLU A 26 8.14 18.50 5.22
CA GLU A 26 9.11 18.86 6.28
C GLU A 26 10.52 19.19 5.75
N GLY A 27 10.78 18.94 4.45
CA GLY A 27 11.97 19.45 3.77
C GLY A 27 11.70 20.84 3.21
N ARG A 28 12.56 21.82 3.53
CA ARG A 28 12.51 23.26 3.18
C ARG A 28 12.50 23.60 1.67
N GLY A 29 11.61 23.01 0.87
CA GLY A 29 11.55 23.21 -0.57
C GLY A 29 10.12 23.20 -1.11
N ARG A 30 9.82 24.15 -2.00
CA ARG A 30 8.55 24.24 -2.73
C ARG A 30 8.36 22.97 -3.58
N LEU A 31 7.16 22.41 -3.61
CA LEU A 31 6.85 21.26 -4.45
C LEU A 31 6.93 21.65 -5.94
N PRO A 32 7.42 20.75 -6.83
CA PRO A 32 7.35 20.98 -8.26
C PRO A 32 5.90 21.20 -8.72
N SER A 33 5.67 22.15 -9.62
CA SER A 33 4.30 22.53 -10.07
C SER A 33 3.60 21.44 -10.87
N ASN A 34 4.35 20.49 -11.43
CA ASN A 34 3.85 19.34 -12.20
C ASN A 34 3.68 18.06 -11.36
N LEU A 35 3.83 18.16 -10.03
CA LEU A 35 3.55 17.05 -9.12
C LEU A 35 2.12 17.18 -8.61
N ASN A 36 1.24 16.29 -9.08
CA ASN A 36 -0.12 16.19 -8.58
C ASN A 36 -0.16 15.28 -7.35
N ILE A 37 -0.78 15.73 -6.27
CA ILE A 37 -0.93 14.94 -5.05
C ILE A 37 -2.41 14.68 -4.82
N VAL A 38 -2.77 13.41 -4.76
CA VAL A 38 -4.12 12.95 -4.43
C VAL A 38 -4.07 12.36 -3.04
N GLU A 39 -4.58 13.10 -2.07
CA GLU A 39 -4.77 12.59 -0.70
C GLU A 39 -6.00 11.69 -0.65
N THR A 40 -5.85 10.54 0.00
CA THR A 40 -6.92 9.54 0.14
C THR A 40 -7.54 9.61 1.53
N ILE A 41 -7.48 8.52 2.27
CA ILE A 41 -8.06 8.36 3.60
C ILE A 41 -7.06 8.79 4.68
N GLU A 42 -7.58 9.09 5.88
CA GLU A 42 -6.73 9.22 7.07
C GLU A 42 -5.97 7.91 7.32
N PRO A 43 -4.64 7.93 7.50
CA PRO A 43 -3.90 6.72 7.79
C PRO A 43 -4.32 6.20 9.15
N ALA A 44 -4.70 4.92 9.21
CA ALA A 44 -4.96 4.20 10.43
C ALA A 44 -4.13 2.93 10.43
N TRP A 45 -3.34 2.70 11.50
CA TRP A 45 -2.80 1.38 11.74
C TRP A 45 -3.83 0.61 12.56
N GLU A 46 -4.41 -0.41 11.94
CA GLU A 46 -5.54 -1.14 12.51
C GLU A 46 -5.13 -2.53 13.04
N GLY A 47 -3.82 -2.82 12.96
CA GLY A 47 -3.21 -4.01 13.53
C GLY A 47 -3.30 -5.21 12.58
N MET A 48 -2.71 -6.31 13.03
CA MET A 48 -2.73 -7.59 12.31
C MET A 48 -4.17 -8.05 12.02
N ALA A 49 -5.09 -7.89 12.97
CA ALA A 49 -6.48 -8.34 12.85
C ALA A 49 -7.23 -7.64 11.71
N ALA A 50 -7.02 -6.34 11.51
CA ALA A 50 -7.64 -5.63 10.41
C ALA A 50 -7.05 -6.02 9.06
N GLU A 51 -5.73 -6.22 8.99
CA GLU A 51 -5.09 -6.69 7.77
C GLU A 51 -5.56 -8.10 7.37
N GLU A 52 -5.74 -8.98 8.35
CA GLU A 52 -6.33 -10.30 8.15
C GLU A 52 -7.78 -10.19 7.64
N ALA A 53 -8.60 -9.36 8.28
CA ALA A 53 -9.99 -9.13 7.88
C ALA A 53 -10.10 -8.60 6.45
N HIS A 54 -9.25 -7.62 6.08
CA HIS A 54 -9.19 -7.12 4.71
C HIS A 54 -8.81 -8.20 3.72
N TYR A 55 -7.79 -9.01 4.03
CA TYR A 55 -7.42 -10.14 3.19
C TYR A 55 -8.59 -11.12 2.99
N LEU A 56 -9.32 -11.45 4.05
CA LEU A 56 -10.47 -12.35 3.95
C LEU A 56 -11.57 -11.80 3.03
N MET A 57 -11.75 -10.48 2.91
CA MET A 57 -12.75 -9.89 2.02
C MET A 57 -12.48 -10.14 0.53
N TYR A 58 -11.21 -10.14 0.10
CA TYR A 58 -10.86 -10.29 -1.32
C TYR A 58 -10.21 -11.63 -1.66
N LYS A 59 -9.95 -12.49 -0.66
CA LYS A 59 -9.26 -13.78 -0.85
C LYS A 59 -9.89 -14.65 -1.92
N GLU A 60 -11.21 -14.81 -1.94
CA GLU A 60 -11.87 -15.71 -2.89
C GLU A 60 -11.70 -15.24 -4.34
N VAL A 61 -11.75 -13.92 -4.57
CA VAL A 61 -11.49 -13.32 -5.89
C VAL A 61 -10.04 -13.54 -6.29
N LEU A 62 -9.12 -13.28 -5.37
CA LEU A 62 -7.68 -13.47 -5.58
C LEU A 62 -7.37 -14.92 -5.97
N GLU A 63 -7.93 -15.89 -5.26
CA GLU A 63 -7.75 -17.32 -5.54
C GLU A 63 -8.37 -17.72 -6.89
N LYS A 64 -9.60 -17.26 -7.16
CA LYS A 64 -10.33 -17.56 -8.40
C LYS A 64 -9.66 -17.01 -9.65
N GLU A 65 -9.21 -15.75 -9.61
CA GLU A 65 -8.70 -15.06 -10.80
C GLU A 65 -7.21 -15.32 -11.02
N TYR A 66 -6.41 -15.37 -9.95
CA TYR A 66 -4.95 -15.40 -10.04
C TYR A 66 -4.34 -16.75 -9.62
N GLY A 67 -5.11 -17.66 -9.02
CA GLY A 67 -4.62 -18.95 -8.54
C GLY A 67 -4.07 -19.88 -9.65
N SER A 68 -4.54 -19.69 -10.89
CA SER A 68 -4.04 -20.43 -12.05
C SER A 68 -2.72 -19.90 -12.62
N GLY A 69 -2.22 -18.76 -12.11
CA GLY A 69 -1.01 -18.08 -12.59
C GLY A 69 -1.26 -17.07 -13.72
N ASN A 70 -2.53 -16.73 -13.97
CA ASN A 70 -2.93 -15.67 -14.89
C ASN A 70 -2.85 -14.31 -14.18
N GLY A 71 -1.77 -13.57 -14.44
CA GLY A 71 -1.48 -12.29 -13.78
C GLY A 71 -0.51 -12.39 -12.60
N ILE A 72 -0.38 -11.29 -11.87
CA ILE A 72 0.51 -11.13 -10.70
C ILE A 72 -0.29 -10.44 -9.60
N VAL A 73 -0.29 -11.05 -8.41
CA VAL A 73 -0.79 -10.39 -7.20
C VAL A 73 0.32 -9.52 -6.64
N TRP A 74 0.08 -8.21 -6.56
CA TRP A 74 1.04 -7.27 -5.99
C TRP A 74 0.64 -6.94 -4.54
N ASP A 75 1.33 -7.58 -3.60
CA ASP A 75 1.12 -7.42 -2.18
C ASP A 75 1.99 -6.29 -1.60
N ASN A 76 1.38 -5.42 -0.82
CA ASN A 76 2.03 -4.30 -0.13
C ASN A 76 1.69 -4.29 1.36
N THR A 77 1.06 -5.35 1.85
CA THR A 77 0.59 -5.48 3.24
C THR A 77 1.75 -5.85 4.16
N TRP A 78 1.62 -5.70 5.48
CA TRP A 78 2.76 -5.91 6.41
C TRP A 78 2.95 -7.38 6.81
N HIS A 79 1.85 -8.11 6.96
CA HIS A 79 1.76 -9.49 7.42
C HIS A 79 1.65 -10.49 6.26
N CYS A 80 1.54 -10.00 5.02
CA CYS A 80 1.67 -10.79 3.80
C CYS A 80 0.67 -11.96 3.70
N PHE A 81 -0.58 -11.75 4.13
CA PHE A 81 -1.59 -12.82 4.19
C PHE A 81 -1.86 -13.50 2.83
N SER A 82 -1.59 -12.82 1.71
CA SER A 82 -1.70 -13.38 0.35
C SER A 82 -0.82 -14.62 0.11
N TYR A 83 0.27 -14.81 0.86
CA TYR A 83 1.10 -16.01 0.80
C TYR A 83 0.37 -17.29 1.25
N LEU A 84 -0.67 -17.17 2.08
CA LEU A 84 -1.51 -18.30 2.44
C LEU A 84 -2.25 -18.88 1.23
N SER A 85 -2.71 -18.03 0.31
CA SER A 85 -3.30 -18.47 -0.96
C SER A 85 -2.24 -19.03 -1.90
N ALA A 86 -1.08 -18.39 -2.07
CA ALA A 86 -0.04 -18.92 -2.95
C ALA A 86 0.48 -20.30 -2.51
N LYS A 87 0.47 -20.60 -1.20
CA LYS A 87 0.77 -21.95 -0.70
C LYS A 87 -0.22 -23.01 -1.20
N LYS A 88 -1.50 -22.64 -1.38
CA LYS A 88 -2.56 -23.52 -1.91
C LYS A 88 -2.58 -23.56 -3.43
N PHE A 89 -2.17 -22.46 -4.08
CA PHE A 89 -2.21 -22.26 -5.52
C PHE A 89 -0.79 -22.05 -6.06
N PRO A 90 -0.01 -23.13 -6.30
CA PRO A 90 1.43 -23.02 -6.59
C PRO A 90 1.78 -22.32 -7.91
N LYS A 91 0.79 -22.08 -8.79
CA LYS A 91 0.98 -21.29 -10.03
C LYS A 91 0.77 -19.80 -9.81
N MET A 92 0.21 -19.39 -8.67
CA MET A 92 0.00 -17.99 -8.31
C MET A 92 1.34 -17.27 -8.23
N LYS A 93 1.40 -16.09 -8.84
CA LYS A 93 2.60 -15.24 -8.83
C LYS A 93 2.37 -14.07 -7.89
N LEU A 94 3.27 -13.91 -6.93
CA LEU A 94 3.24 -12.82 -5.95
C LEU A 94 4.47 -11.94 -6.11
N ILE A 95 4.25 -10.63 -6.15
CA ILE A 95 5.29 -9.64 -5.88
C ILE A 95 4.92 -9.01 -4.55
N HIS A 96 5.81 -9.10 -3.57
CA HIS A 96 5.65 -8.42 -2.30
C HIS A 96 6.59 -7.22 -2.24
N THR A 97 6.06 -6.03 -1.95
CA THR A 97 6.85 -4.82 -1.73
C THR A 97 6.75 -4.40 -0.28
N ASN A 98 7.86 -4.54 0.44
CA ASN A 98 7.98 -4.05 1.81
C ASN A 98 8.38 -2.57 1.79
N HIS A 99 7.56 -1.70 2.39
CA HIS A 99 7.76 -0.24 2.37
C HIS A 99 8.68 0.29 3.49
N GLY A 100 9.39 -0.59 4.19
CA GLY A 100 10.31 -0.22 5.27
C GLY A 100 9.58 0.08 6.59
N VAL A 101 10.33 0.09 7.69
CA VAL A 101 9.77 0.31 9.03
C VAL A 101 9.52 1.80 9.22
N VAL A 102 8.30 2.27 8.95
CA VAL A 102 7.85 3.55 9.52
C VAL A 102 7.90 3.37 11.04
N GLU A 103 8.58 4.28 11.76
CA GLU A 103 8.58 4.28 13.22
C GLU A 103 7.14 4.16 13.72
N ARG A 104 6.78 2.98 14.25
CA ARG A 104 5.43 2.65 14.77
C ARG A 104 4.90 3.71 15.75
N GLN A 105 5.79 4.50 16.33
CA GLN A 105 5.53 5.51 17.35
C GLN A 105 4.71 6.72 16.86
N LYS A 106 4.52 6.92 15.55
CA LYS A 106 3.82 8.12 15.01
C LYS A 106 2.46 7.87 14.37
N VAL A 107 1.96 6.63 14.29
CA VAL A 107 0.66 6.32 13.68
C VAL A 107 -0.37 6.01 14.77
N PRO A 108 -1.49 6.74 14.86
CA PRO A 108 -2.57 6.41 15.79
C PRO A 108 -3.08 4.99 15.53
N VAL A 109 -3.12 4.17 16.58
CA VAL A 109 -3.76 2.85 16.54
C VAL A 109 -5.27 3.05 16.63
N LYS A 110 -6.03 2.63 15.62
CA LYS A 110 -7.49 2.57 15.68
C LYS A 110 -7.93 1.12 15.78
N GLN A 111 -8.81 0.82 16.73
CA GLN A 111 -9.57 -0.43 16.69
C GLN A 111 -10.71 -0.27 15.68
N LEU A 112 -10.64 -1.00 14.57
CA LEU A 112 -11.78 -1.15 13.70
C LEU A 112 -12.82 -2.06 14.35
N ARG A 113 -14.10 -1.66 14.22
CA ARG A 113 -15.24 -2.54 14.46
C ARG A 113 -15.75 -2.96 13.09
N PHE A 114 -15.57 -4.23 12.75
CA PHE A 114 -16.21 -4.82 11.59
C PHE A 114 -17.65 -5.20 11.96
N PRO A 115 -18.62 -5.07 11.05
CA PRO A 115 -19.98 -5.58 11.24
C PRO A 115 -20.02 -7.10 11.42
#